data_AF-A0A0E3PNR5-F1
#
_entry.id   AF-A0A0E3PNR5-F1
#
_cell.length_a   1.000
_cell.length_b   1.000
_cell.length_c   1.000
_cell.angle_alpha   90.00
_cell.angle_beta   90.00
_cell.angle_gamma   90.00
#
_symmetry.space_group_name_H-M   'P 1'
#
loop_
_entity.id
_entity.type
_entity.pdbx_description
1 polymer ?
#
loop_
_entity_poly.entity_id
_entity_poly.type
_entity_poly.pdbx_seq_one_letter_code
_entity_poly.pdbx_strand_id
1 'polypeptide(L)'
;MFYKRPFDPRNPVVCMDESPKQLIAETRIPISCSPGKPARYDYEYERNGMCNVFLACEPLTGKRMVKITERRTKRDWAYFLEEIEVQHKNADKITLVMDNLNTHIPGSLYETFPPPKAKALWDRFEFVYTPKHGSWLNMAEIELNVLTGQCLKRRMDNIELVKKEVLAWQNYRNNKNSKVNWQFTTDDARIKLSRLYPTIEN
;
A
#
# COMPACT_ATOMS: atom_id res chain seq x y z
N MET A 1 -3.76 10.89 17.80
CA MET A 1 -3.97 10.04 16.61
C MET A 1 -3.47 10.78 15.37
N PHE A 2 -2.52 10.23 14.63
CA PHE A 2 -1.86 10.90 13.49
C PHE A 2 -2.85 11.32 12.39
N TYR A 3 -3.88 10.51 12.14
CA TYR A 3 -4.92 10.78 11.15
C TYR A 3 -5.86 11.95 11.48
N LYS A 4 -5.84 12.47 12.72
CA LYS A 4 -6.60 13.65 13.14
C LYS A 4 -5.77 14.95 13.12
N ARG A 5 -4.46 14.86 12.81
CA ARG A 5 -3.63 16.06 12.68
C ARG A 5 -4.11 16.87 11.46
N PRO A 6 -4.08 18.21 11.51
CA PRO A 6 -4.33 19.02 10.33
C PRO A 6 -3.33 18.66 9.23
N PHE A 7 -3.77 18.78 7.98
CA PHE A 7 -2.89 18.57 6.84
C PHE A 7 -1.76 19.61 6.86
N ASP A 8 -0.51 19.11 6.88
CA ASP A 8 0.69 19.92 6.73
C ASP A 8 1.52 19.37 5.55
N PRO A 9 1.64 20.12 4.44
CA PRO A 9 2.41 19.66 3.28
C PRO A 9 3.91 19.52 3.57
N ARG A 10 4.43 20.14 4.64
CA ARG A 10 5.82 19.94 5.07
C ARG A 10 6.01 18.71 5.94
N ASN A 11 4.94 18.22 6.57
CA ASN A 11 4.95 17.04 7.43
C ASN A 11 3.83 16.06 7.05
N PRO A 12 3.83 15.52 5.82
CA PRO A 12 2.76 14.66 5.35
C PRO A 12 2.74 13.33 6.12
N VAL A 13 1.53 12.78 6.27
CA VAL A 13 1.29 11.43 6.80
C VAL A 13 0.98 10.51 5.63
N VAL A 14 1.86 9.55 5.40
CA VAL A 14 1.75 8.53 4.36
C VAL A 14 1.54 7.18 5.02
N CYS A 15 0.56 6.42 4.55
CA CYS A 15 0.38 5.01 4.90
C CYS A 15 0.95 4.15 3.79
N MET A 16 1.64 3.07 4.14
CA MET A 16 2.20 2.13 3.17
C MET A 16 1.87 0.70 3.58
N ASP A 17 1.52 -0.11 2.58
CA ASP A 17 1.29 -1.54 2.73
C ASP A 17 1.58 -2.25 1.40
N GLU A 18 1.64 -3.58 1.44
CA GLU A 18 2.01 -4.42 0.31
C GLU A 18 1.16 -5.70 0.26
N SER A 19 0.86 -6.16 -0.96
CA SER A 19 0.05 -7.37 -1.16
C SER A 19 0.54 -8.19 -2.36
N PRO A 20 0.62 -9.53 -2.25
CA PRO A 20 0.93 -10.38 -3.39
C PRO A 20 -0.30 -10.49 -4.33
N LYS A 21 -0.04 -10.53 -5.64
CA LYS A 21 -1.04 -10.79 -6.68
C LYS A 21 -0.59 -11.97 -7.53
N GLN A 22 -1.45 -12.98 -7.60
CA GLN A 22 -1.24 -14.12 -8.47
C GLN A 22 -1.54 -13.76 -9.94
N LEU A 23 -0.65 -14.20 -10.83
CA LEU A 23 -0.82 -14.11 -12.27
C LEU A 23 -1.51 -15.38 -12.77
N ILE A 24 -2.66 -15.20 -13.43
CA ILE A 24 -3.55 -16.27 -13.83
C ILE A 24 -3.96 -16.09 -15.29
N ALA A 25 -3.64 -17.08 -16.13
CA ALA A 25 -4.09 -17.16 -17.51
C ALA A 25 -5.33 -18.03 -17.66
N GLU A 26 -6.13 -17.70 -18.69
CA GLU A 26 -7.20 -18.55 -19.18
C GLU A 26 -6.60 -19.69 -20.01
N THR A 27 -6.98 -20.94 -19.71
CA THR A 27 -6.55 -22.10 -20.53
C THR A 27 -7.38 -22.23 -21.81
N ARG A 28 -8.57 -21.59 -21.86
CA ARG A 28 -9.50 -21.64 -22.99
C ARG A 28 -10.03 -20.26 -23.32
N ILE A 29 -10.37 -20.04 -24.59
CA ILE A 29 -10.94 -18.76 -25.05
C ILE A 29 -12.29 -18.54 -24.33
N PRO A 30 -12.45 -17.45 -23.55
CA PRO A 30 -13.70 -17.15 -22.88
C PRO A 30 -14.85 -16.95 -23.88
N ILE A 31 -16.03 -17.44 -23.52
CA ILE A 31 -17.23 -17.24 -24.33
C ILE A 31 -17.74 -15.83 -24.04
N SER A 32 -17.77 -14.98 -25.07
CA SER A 32 -18.24 -13.59 -24.95
C SER A 32 -19.72 -13.50 -24.59
N CYS A 33 -20.12 -12.38 -24.00
CA CYS A 33 -21.51 -12.09 -23.70
C CYS A 33 -22.38 -12.12 -24.98
N SER A 34 -23.61 -12.58 -24.85
CA SER A 34 -24.67 -12.41 -25.85
C SER A 34 -25.99 -12.04 -25.15
N PRO A 35 -27.03 -11.53 -25.84
CA PRO A 35 -28.28 -11.15 -25.18
C PRO A 35 -28.84 -12.29 -24.30
N GLY A 36 -28.99 -12.03 -23.00
CA GLY A 36 -29.43 -13.03 -22.00
C GLY A 36 -28.36 -14.03 -21.52
N LYS A 37 -27.11 -13.93 -21.97
CA LYS A 37 -26.01 -14.82 -21.57
C LYS A 37 -24.77 -14.01 -21.13
N PRO A 38 -24.41 -14.02 -19.84
CA PRO A 38 -23.17 -13.39 -19.39
C PRO A 38 -21.95 -14.13 -19.95
N ALA A 39 -20.81 -13.44 -20.01
CA ALA A 39 -19.54 -14.05 -20.39
C ALA A 39 -19.23 -15.23 -19.48
N ARG A 40 -18.71 -16.32 -20.08
CA ARG A 40 -18.34 -17.53 -19.34
C ARG A 40 -16.84 -17.77 -19.49
N TYR A 41 -16.23 -18.07 -18.34
CA TYR A 41 -14.85 -18.45 -18.21
C TYR A 41 -14.79 -19.92 -17.82
N ASP A 42 -13.77 -20.62 -18.28
CA ASP A 42 -13.55 -22.00 -17.84
C ASP A 42 -13.07 -22.01 -16.39
N TYR A 43 -13.39 -23.09 -15.68
CA TYR A 43 -12.91 -23.32 -14.33
C TYR A 43 -11.40 -23.58 -14.31
N GLU A 44 -10.86 -24.21 -15.37
CA GLU A 44 -9.44 -24.43 -15.54
C GLU A 44 -8.70 -23.10 -15.76
N TYR A 45 -7.55 -22.95 -15.11
CA TYR A 45 -6.68 -21.79 -15.24
C TYR A 45 -5.22 -22.19 -15.08
N GLU A 46 -4.32 -21.40 -15.68
CA GLU A 46 -2.88 -21.61 -15.56
C GLU A 46 -2.27 -20.56 -14.62
N ARG A 47 -1.30 -20.98 -13.80
CA ARG A 47 -0.61 -20.12 -12.84
C ARG A 47 0.72 -19.63 -13.42
N ASN A 48 0.80 -18.35 -13.73
CA ASN A 48 1.97 -17.73 -14.36
C ASN A 48 2.90 -17.06 -13.34
N GLY A 49 2.89 -17.54 -12.09
CA GLY A 49 3.66 -16.96 -10.98
C GLY A 49 2.91 -15.89 -10.20
N MET A 50 3.68 -15.00 -9.56
CA MET A 50 3.17 -13.95 -8.68
C MET A 50 3.94 -12.65 -8.93
N CYS A 51 3.28 -11.52 -8.66
CA CYS A 51 3.91 -10.22 -8.50
C CYS A 51 3.54 -9.63 -7.13
N ASN A 52 4.23 -8.58 -6.72
CA ASN A 52 3.94 -7.82 -5.53
C ASN A 52 3.37 -6.45 -5.89
N VAL A 53 2.44 -5.97 -5.06
CA VAL A 53 1.80 -4.66 -5.17
C VAL A 53 2.15 -3.86 -3.94
N PHE A 54 3.01 -2.87 -4.09
CA PHE A 54 3.23 -1.84 -3.07
C PHE A 54 2.19 -0.73 -3.26
N LEU A 55 1.60 -0.26 -2.17
CA LEU A 55 0.70 0.87 -2.18
C LEU A 55 1.08 1.84 -1.06
N ALA A 56 1.26 3.10 -1.44
CA ALA A 56 1.34 4.22 -0.52
C ALA A 56 0.13 5.13 -0.76
N CYS A 57 -0.48 5.61 0.32
CA CYS A 57 -1.54 6.60 0.23
C CYS A 57 -1.34 7.71 1.25
N GLU A 58 -1.70 8.93 0.85
CA GLU A 58 -1.78 10.09 1.73
C GLU A 58 -3.25 10.33 2.05
N PRO A 59 -3.74 9.93 3.24
CA PRO A 59 -5.17 9.87 3.51
C PRO A 59 -5.89 11.21 3.43
N LEU A 60 -5.21 12.28 3.85
CA LEU A 60 -5.77 13.64 3.95
C LEU A 60 -5.95 14.32 2.59
N THR A 61 -5.09 13.99 1.63
CA THR A 61 -5.16 14.52 0.25
C THR A 61 -5.88 13.56 -0.68
N GLY A 62 -5.96 12.27 -0.33
CA GLY A 62 -6.48 11.23 -1.20
C GLY A 62 -5.55 10.93 -2.37
N LYS A 63 -4.24 11.21 -2.26
CA LYS A 63 -3.25 10.81 -3.27
C LYS A 63 -2.77 9.38 -3.00
N ARG A 64 -2.53 8.63 -4.06
CA ARG A 64 -2.05 7.24 -4.03
C ARG A 64 -0.88 7.07 -4.98
N MET A 65 0.07 6.25 -4.58
CA MET A 65 1.16 5.74 -5.39
C MET A 65 1.14 4.21 -5.28
N VAL A 66 1.16 3.53 -6.41
CA VAL A 66 1.16 2.07 -6.49
C VAL A 66 2.31 1.61 -7.36
N LYS A 67 3.10 0.66 -6.87
CA LYS A 67 4.24 0.10 -7.58
C LYS A 67 4.08 -1.42 -7.68
N ILE A 68 4.24 -1.93 -8.90
CA ILE A 68 4.22 -3.38 -9.17
C ILE A 68 5.64 -3.87 -9.35
N THR A 69 6.04 -4.84 -8.55
CA THR A 69 7.35 -5.47 -8.59
C THR A 69 7.20 -6.97 -8.78
N GLU A 70 8.21 -7.63 -9.34
CA GLU A 70 8.19 -9.10 -9.49
C GLU A 70 8.33 -9.82 -8.15
N ARG A 71 9.02 -9.17 -7.20
CA ARG A 71 9.33 -9.72 -5.89
C ARG A 71 9.09 -8.67 -4.81
N ARG A 72 9.13 -9.13 -3.56
CA ARG A 72 8.97 -8.33 -2.35
C ARG A 72 10.22 -8.44 -1.51
N THR A 73 11.31 -7.86 -2.00
CA THR A 73 12.61 -7.90 -1.34
C THR A 73 12.86 -6.63 -0.52
N LYS A 74 13.87 -6.67 0.36
CA LYS A 74 14.38 -5.49 1.07
C LYS A 74 14.76 -4.34 0.12
N ARG A 75 15.30 -4.69 -1.05
CA ARG A 75 15.69 -3.73 -2.09
C ARG A 75 14.48 -3.09 -2.74
N ASP A 76 13.47 -3.89 -3.08
CA ASP A 76 12.22 -3.37 -3.66
C ASP A 76 11.54 -2.38 -2.70
N TRP A 77 11.51 -2.71 -1.41
CA TRP A 77 11.01 -1.81 -0.37
C TRP A 77 11.83 -0.51 -0.28
N ALA A 78 13.16 -0.61 -0.27
CA ALA A 78 14.04 0.57 -0.20
C ALA A 78 13.88 1.51 -1.41
N TYR A 79 13.75 0.96 -2.63
CA TYR A 79 13.42 1.76 -3.82
C TYR A 79 12.03 2.37 -3.73
N PHE A 80 11.05 1.67 -3.17
CA PHE A 80 9.73 2.24 -2.99
C PHE A 80 9.73 3.41 -2.00
N LEU A 81 10.52 3.35 -0.92
CA LEU A 81 10.70 4.49 -0.03
C LEU A 81 11.35 5.69 -0.71
N GLU A 82 12.34 5.45 -1.59
CA GLU A 82 12.92 6.52 -2.41
C GLU A 82 11.86 7.17 -3.31
N GLU A 83 11.00 6.38 -3.96
CA GLU A 83 9.91 6.93 -4.80
C GLU A 83 8.92 7.78 -3.99
N ILE A 84 8.57 7.37 -2.77
CA ILE A 84 7.74 8.16 -1.86
C ILE A 84 8.45 9.48 -1.52
N GLU A 85 9.74 9.43 -1.18
CA GLU A 85 10.53 10.63 -0.86
C GLU A 85 10.51 11.64 -2.01
N VAL A 86 10.76 11.17 -3.24
CA VAL A 86 10.76 12.01 -4.44
C VAL A 86 9.40 12.67 -4.67
N GLN A 87 8.30 11.94 -4.42
CA GLN A 87 6.95 12.50 -4.53
C GLN A 87 6.66 13.59 -3.48
N HIS A 88 7.37 13.54 -2.35
CA HIS A 88 7.28 14.48 -1.23
C HIS A 88 8.57 15.30 -1.05
N LYS A 89 9.28 15.62 -2.13
CA LYS A 89 10.57 16.34 -2.09
C LYS A 89 10.56 17.66 -1.32
N ASN A 90 9.41 18.32 -1.23
CA ASN A 90 9.24 19.61 -0.53
C ASN A 90 8.85 19.45 0.95
N ALA A 91 8.62 18.21 1.41
CA ALA A 91 8.43 17.95 2.83
C ALA A 91 9.72 18.28 3.60
N ASP A 92 9.62 18.49 4.90
CA ASP A 92 10.77 18.47 5.81
C ASP A 92 10.96 17.06 6.36
N LYS A 93 9.84 16.40 6.71
CA LYS A 93 9.82 15.03 7.21
C LYS A 93 8.53 14.32 6.83
N ILE A 94 8.58 13.02 6.57
CA ILE A 94 7.41 12.23 6.16
C ILE A 94 7.08 11.23 7.28
N THR A 95 5.90 11.34 7.89
CA THR A 95 5.44 10.31 8.83
C THR A 95 4.93 9.13 8.04
N LEU A 96 5.59 7.98 8.14
CA LEU A 96 5.26 6.78 7.38
C LEU A 96 4.67 5.71 8.29
N VAL A 97 3.37 5.45 8.12
CA VAL A 97 2.64 4.43 8.86
C VAL A 97 2.68 3.10 8.10
N MET A 98 3.15 2.03 8.75
CA MET A 98 3.30 0.71 8.13
C MET A 98 3.19 -0.43 9.15
N ASP A 99 3.18 -1.68 8.67
CA ASP A 99 3.26 -2.87 9.52
C ASP A 99 4.71 -3.19 9.95
N ASN A 100 4.85 -4.17 10.85
CA ASN A 100 6.12 -4.59 11.46
C ASN A 100 6.80 -5.73 10.69
N LEU A 101 6.91 -5.63 9.36
CA LEU A 101 7.55 -6.67 8.56
C LEU A 101 9.08 -6.68 8.72
N ASN A 102 9.70 -7.86 8.59
CA ASN A 102 11.16 -8.04 8.74
C ASN A 102 12.00 -7.31 7.68
N THR A 103 11.39 -6.88 6.57
CA THR A 103 12.00 -6.05 5.54
C THR A 103 12.03 -4.57 5.93
N HIS A 104 11.19 -4.14 6.87
CA HIS A 104 11.03 -2.74 7.29
C HIS A 104 12.05 -2.36 8.37
N ILE A 105 13.34 -2.53 8.03
CA ILE A 105 14.46 -2.26 8.94
C ILE A 105 15.44 -1.28 8.29
N PRO A 106 16.15 -0.45 9.07
CA PRO A 106 17.15 0.46 8.53
C PRO A 106 18.19 -0.25 7.67
N GLY A 107 18.56 -1.48 8.05
CA GLY A 107 19.50 -2.31 7.29
C GLY A 107 19.12 -2.54 5.83
N SER A 108 17.82 -2.54 5.49
CA SER A 108 17.35 -2.67 4.11
C SER A 108 17.76 -1.47 3.24
N LEU A 109 17.80 -0.27 3.81
CA LEU A 109 18.28 0.93 3.11
C LEU A 109 19.79 0.89 2.91
N TYR A 110 20.55 0.49 3.93
CA TYR A 110 22.01 0.39 3.87
C TYR A 110 22.50 -0.74 2.95
N GLU A 111 21.69 -1.80 2.78
CA GLU A 111 21.96 -2.87 1.81
C GLU A 111 21.73 -2.40 0.36
N THR A 112 20.85 -1.42 0.16
CA THR A 112 20.39 -0.99 -1.18
C THR A 112 21.10 0.25 -1.68
N PHE A 113 21.45 1.18 -0.79
CA PHE A 113 22.01 2.49 -1.15
C PHE A 113 23.36 2.76 -0.47
N PRO A 114 24.20 3.63 -1.05
CA PRO A 114 25.40 4.12 -0.37
C PRO A 114 25.07 4.72 1.00
N PRO A 115 25.92 4.57 2.03
CA PRO A 115 25.62 4.99 3.40
C PRO A 115 25.11 6.44 3.55
N PRO A 116 25.64 7.45 2.83
CA PRO A 116 25.11 8.81 2.91
C PRO A 116 23.66 8.92 2.43
N LYS A 117 23.32 8.24 1.33
CA LYS A 117 21.96 8.21 0.76
C LYS A 117 21.01 7.42 1.66
N ALA A 118 21.43 6.27 2.16
CA ALA A 118 20.64 5.47 3.08
C ALA A 118 20.30 6.24 4.37
N LYS A 119 21.27 6.96 4.94
CA LYS A 119 21.05 7.80 6.13
C LYS A 119 20.13 8.97 5.85
N ALA A 120 20.34 9.69 4.74
CA ALA A 120 19.48 10.79 4.33
C ALA A 120 18.02 10.34 4.16
N LEU A 121 17.81 9.19 3.50
CA LEU A 121 16.49 8.62 3.33
C LEU A 121 15.89 8.18 4.67
N TRP A 122 16.66 7.52 5.55
CA TRP A 122 16.18 7.12 6.87
C TRP A 122 15.73 8.32 7.71
N ASP A 123 16.51 9.40 7.72
CA ASP A 123 16.22 10.61 8.51
C ASP A 123 15.00 11.38 7.99
N ARG A 124 14.70 11.19 6.71
CA ARG A 124 13.56 11.79 6.02
C ARG A 124 12.23 11.22 6.50
N PHE A 125 12.22 10.01 7.06
CA PHE A 125 11.02 9.34 7.51
C PHE A 125 10.92 9.31 9.04
N GLU A 126 9.72 9.56 9.56
CA GLU A 126 9.32 9.15 10.91
C GLU A 126 8.50 7.86 10.78
N PHE A 127 9.11 6.72 11.11
CA PHE A 127 8.45 5.42 11.01
C PHE A 127 7.48 5.20 12.18
N VAL A 128 6.21 4.98 11.86
CA VAL A 128 5.15 4.66 12.83
C VAL A 128 4.61 3.27 12.53
N TYR A 129 4.91 2.33 13.41
CA TYR A 129 4.50 0.94 13.21
C TYR A 129 3.13 0.67 13.84
N THR A 130 2.25 -0.02 13.11
CA THR A 130 1.00 -0.52 13.69
C THR A 130 1.29 -1.62 14.72
N PRO A 131 0.50 -1.75 15.80
CA PRO A 131 0.61 -2.85 16.74
C PRO A 131 0.61 -4.21 16.04
N LYS A 132 1.23 -5.22 16.67
CA LYS A 132 1.13 -6.62 16.19
C LYS A 132 -0.35 -7.01 16.09
N HIS A 133 -0.74 -7.63 14.98
CA HIS A 133 -2.14 -7.96 14.64
C HIS A 133 -3.08 -6.74 14.52
N GLY A 134 -2.54 -5.53 14.45
CA GLY A 134 -3.26 -4.27 14.29
C GLY A 134 -3.24 -3.71 12.87
N SER A 135 -3.05 -4.56 11.85
CA SER A 135 -2.94 -4.12 10.44
C SER A 135 -4.16 -3.31 9.99
N TRP A 136 -5.35 -3.62 10.53
CA TRP A 136 -6.60 -2.88 10.29
C TRP A 136 -6.55 -1.38 10.66
N LEU A 137 -5.51 -0.92 11.37
CA LEU A 137 -5.24 0.50 11.64
C LEU A 137 -4.44 1.20 10.52
N ASN A 138 -3.92 0.44 9.56
CA ASN A 138 -3.18 0.94 8.41
C ASN A 138 -4.15 1.27 7.27
N MET A 139 -4.23 2.53 6.87
CA MET A 139 -5.14 2.94 5.79
C MET A 139 -4.70 2.44 4.41
N ALA A 140 -3.42 2.09 4.25
CA ALA A 140 -2.95 1.49 3.02
C ALA A 140 -3.57 0.09 2.80
N GLU A 141 -3.86 -0.68 3.86
CA GLU A 141 -4.57 -1.96 3.76
C GLU A 141 -6.00 -1.76 3.20
N ILE A 142 -6.68 -0.69 3.63
CA ILE A 142 -8.01 -0.34 3.11
C ILE A 142 -7.93 0.00 1.62
N GLU A 143 -6.96 0.80 1.21
CA GLU A 143 -6.79 1.17 -0.20
C GLU A 143 -6.35 0.00 -1.07
N LEU A 144 -5.55 -0.94 -0.55
CA LEU A 144 -5.23 -2.20 -1.23
C LEU A 144 -6.47 -3.05 -1.45
N ASN A 145 -7.38 -3.12 -0.47
CA ASN A 145 -8.67 -3.80 -0.64
C ASN A 145 -9.54 -3.15 -1.71
N VAL A 146 -9.56 -1.80 -1.78
CA VAL A 146 -10.27 -1.07 -2.84
C VAL A 146 -9.65 -1.34 -4.22
N LEU A 147 -8.32 -1.24 -4.34
CA LEU A 147 -7.60 -1.57 -5.57
C LEU A 147 -7.89 -3.01 -6.01
N THR A 148 -7.87 -3.94 -5.05
CA THR A 148 -8.14 -5.35 -5.31
C THR A 148 -9.55 -5.53 -5.85
N GLY A 149 -10.55 -4.98 -5.16
CA GLY A 149 -11.95 -5.10 -5.57
C GLY A 149 -12.26 -4.42 -6.91
N GLN A 150 -11.66 -3.26 -7.20
CA GLN A 150 -11.96 -2.47 -8.39
C GLN A 150 -11.12 -2.85 -9.62
N CYS A 151 -9.90 -3.34 -9.43
CA CYS A 151 -8.95 -3.54 -10.52
C CYS A 151 -8.42 -4.99 -10.61
N LEU A 152 -7.98 -5.56 -9.47
CA LEU A 152 -7.22 -6.82 -9.45
C LEU A 152 -8.07 -8.09 -9.26
N LYS A 153 -9.37 -7.96 -8.96
CA LYS A 153 -10.33 -9.07 -8.82
C LYS A 153 -10.77 -9.64 -10.18
N ARG A 154 -9.79 -9.87 -11.06
CA ARG A 154 -9.91 -10.57 -12.34
C ARG A 154 -8.61 -11.30 -12.66
N ARG A 155 -8.70 -12.21 -13.63
CA ARG A 155 -7.54 -12.94 -14.16
C ARG A 155 -6.69 -11.97 -14.99
N MET A 156 -5.39 -12.00 -14.71
CA MET A 156 -4.36 -11.22 -15.38
C MET A 156 -3.16 -12.14 -15.48
N ASP A 157 -2.78 -12.47 -16.71
CA ASP A 157 -1.84 -13.54 -17.02
C ASP A 157 -0.38 -13.12 -16.93
N ASN A 158 -0.10 -11.81 -16.95
CA ASN A 158 1.24 -11.27 -16.95
C ASN A 158 1.36 -9.95 -16.16
N ILE A 159 2.57 -9.65 -15.71
CA ILE A 159 2.88 -8.48 -14.88
C ILE A 159 2.69 -7.13 -15.62
N GLU A 160 2.89 -7.09 -16.93
CA GLU A 160 2.74 -5.86 -17.72
C GLU A 160 1.28 -5.42 -17.81
N LEU A 161 0.35 -6.38 -17.92
CA LEU A 161 -1.08 -6.11 -17.79
C LEU A 161 -1.43 -5.55 -16.41
N VAL A 162 -0.88 -6.15 -15.34
CA VAL A 162 -1.10 -5.65 -13.96
C VAL A 162 -0.61 -4.20 -13.84
N LYS A 163 0.62 -3.90 -14.31
CA LYS A 163 1.19 -2.54 -14.30
C LYS A 163 0.29 -1.54 -15.02
N LYS A 164 -0.16 -1.88 -16.23
CA LYS A 164 -1.02 -1.00 -17.05
C LYS A 164 -2.34 -0.69 -16.35
N GLU A 165 -3.01 -1.73 -15.84
CA GLU A 165 -4.34 -1.62 -15.23
C GLU A 165 -4.28 -0.89 -13.88
N VAL A 166 -3.25 -1.14 -13.09
CA VAL A 166 -2.98 -0.44 -11.82
C VAL A 166 -2.67 1.04 -12.06
N LEU A 167 -1.87 1.36 -13.09
CA LEU A 167 -1.59 2.74 -13.45
C LEU A 167 -2.86 3.49 -13.87
N ALA A 168 -3.70 2.87 -14.70
CA ALA A 168 -4.99 3.44 -15.09
C ALA A 168 -5.90 3.67 -13.87
N TRP A 169 -5.97 2.69 -12.96
CA TRP A 169 -6.73 2.81 -11.72
C TRP A 169 -6.20 3.93 -10.81
N GLN A 170 -4.88 4.04 -10.64
CA GLN A 170 -4.24 5.08 -9.84
C GLN A 170 -4.60 6.47 -10.37
N ASN A 171 -4.45 6.67 -11.68
CA ASN A 171 -4.78 7.94 -12.34
C ASN A 171 -6.25 8.30 -12.17
N TYR A 172 -7.15 7.32 -12.33
CA TYR A 172 -8.58 7.53 -12.12
C TYR A 172 -8.91 7.92 -10.67
N ARG A 173 -8.36 7.21 -9.68
CA ARG A 173 -8.63 7.46 -8.25
C ARG A 173 -8.06 8.79 -7.77
N ASN A 174 -6.85 9.13 -8.20
CA ASN A 174 -6.20 10.39 -7.82
C ASN A 174 -6.94 11.62 -8.39
N ASN A 175 -7.66 11.48 -9.50
CA ASN A 175 -8.48 12.56 -10.08
C ASN A 175 -9.87 12.72 -9.44
N LYS A 176 -10.29 11.80 -8.55
CA LYS A 176 -11.63 11.82 -7.94
C LYS A 176 -11.72 12.54 -6.59
N ASN A 177 -10.63 13.15 -6.11
CA ASN A 177 -10.53 13.74 -4.76
C ASN A 177 -11.06 12.80 -3.64
N SER A 178 -10.97 11.49 -3.85
CA SER A 178 -11.51 10.48 -2.94
C SER A 178 -10.59 10.37 -1.72
N LYS A 179 -10.99 11.01 -0.62
CA LYS A 179 -10.31 10.93 0.68
C LYS A 179 -10.77 9.69 1.46
N VAL A 180 -9.90 9.20 2.34
CA VAL A 180 -10.26 8.14 3.29
C VAL A 180 -11.07 8.76 4.41
N ASN A 181 -12.34 8.38 4.56
CA ASN A 181 -13.17 8.81 5.68
C ASN A 181 -12.90 7.92 6.90
N TRP A 182 -11.95 8.33 7.74
CA TRP A 182 -11.54 7.57 8.92
C TRP A 182 -12.41 7.89 10.12
N GLN A 183 -13.07 6.87 10.67
CA GLN A 183 -13.99 7.03 11.80
C GLN A 183 -13.43 6.54 13.13
N PHE A 184 -12.37 5.74 13.14
CA PHE A 184 -11.80 5.22 14.38
C PHE A 184 -11.10 6.35 15.15
N THR A 185 -11.43 6.54 16.42
CA THR A 185 -10.94 7.64 17.24
C THR A 185 -9.91 7.20 18.28
N THR A 186 -9.26 8.16 18.94
CA THR A 186 -8.40 7.88 20.09
C THR A 186 -9.17 7.22 21.24
N ASP A 187 -10.45 7.57 21.42
CA ASP A 187 -11.28 7.00 22.48
C ASP A 187 -11.63 5.56 22.18
N ASP A 188 -11.97 5.25 20.92
CA ASP A 188 -12.14 3.87 20.45
C ASP A 188 -10.84 3.06 20.62
N ALA A 189 -9.68 3.68 20.36
CA ALA A 189 -8.38 3.06 20.56
C ALA A 189 -8.12 2.72 22.04
N ARG A 190 -8.45 3.61 22.98
CA ARG A 190 -8.30 3.37 24.42
C ARG A 190 -9.12 2.17 24.89
N ILE A 191 -10.32 1.98 24.35
CA ILE A 191 -11.17 0.83 24.67
C ILE A 191 -10.61 -0.44 24.03
N LYS A 192 -10.40 -0.41 22.71
CA LYS A 192 -10.09 -1.59 21.89
C LYS A 192 -8.64 -2.08 22.06
N LEU A 193 -7.72 -1.19 22.40
CA LEU A 193 -6.30 -1.49 22.63
C LEU A 193 -5.91 -1.38 24.10
N SER A 194 -6.87 -1.41 25.03
CA SER A 194 -6.65 -1.29 26.48
C SER A 194 -5.51 -2.15 27.00
N ARG A 195 -5.38 -3.39 26.50
CA ARG A 195 -4.32 -4.35 26.85
C ARG A 195 -2.90 -3.94 26.41
N LEU A 196 -2.78 -3.00 25.48
CA LEU A 196 -1.50 -2.50 24.94
C LEU A 196 -1.05 -1.21 25.63
N TYR A 197 -1.93 -0.56 26.41
CA TYR A 197 -1.54 0.58 27.23
C TYR A 197 -0.99 0.08 28.55
N PRO A 198 0.17 0.58 29.03
CA PRO A 198 0.63 0.28 30.37
C PRO A 198 -0.42 0.77 31.38
N THR A 199 -0.85 -0.12 32.27
CA THR A 199 -1.59 0.28 33.48
C THR A 199 -0.64 1.08 34.35
N ILE A 200 -0.91 2.37 34.48
CA ILE A 200 -0.23 3.21 35.47
C ILE A 200 -0.80 2.79 36.82
N GLU A 201 -0.09 1.92 37.54
CA GLU A 201 -0.34 1.72 38.96
C GLU A 201 0.11 3.01 39.68
N ASN A 202 -0.85 3.66 40.34
CA ASN A 202 -0.62 4.82 41.20
C ASN A 202 -0.06 4.39 42.55
#